data_AF-A0A2S0N7L9-F1
#
_entry.id   AF-A0A2S0N7L9-F1
#
_cell.length_a   1.000
_cell.length_b   1.000
_cell.length_c   1.000
_cell.angle_alpha   90.00
_cell.angle_beta   90.00
_cell.angle_gamma   90.00
#
_symmetry.space_group_name_H-M   'P 1'
#
loop_
_entity.id
_entity.type
_entity.pdbx_description
1 polymer ?
#
loop_
_entity_poly.entity_id
_entity_poly.type
_entity_poly.pdbx_seq_one_letter_code
_entity_poly.pdbx_strand_id
1 'polypeptide(L)'
;MSTAKSEGQQPEALATFAEAARADGKKPADVGLTATSDTAPLETDPRAKDEAATKVLKRGATGEDEGVDAAVDALPDRTSNKPDPA
;
A
#
# COMPACT_ATOMS: atom_id res chain seq x y z
N MET A 1 5.87 47.61 -18.32
CA MET A 1 5.85 46.14 -18.14
C MET A 1 5.25 45.85 -16.77
N SER A 2 3.91 45.74 -16.69
CA SER A 2 3.22 45.46 -15.43
C SER A 2 2.88 43.96 -15.40
N THR A 3 3.62 43.16 -14.64
CA THR A 3 3.27 41.76 -14.41
C THR A 3 2.43 41.68 -13.14
N ALA A 4 1.15 42.05 -13.27
CA ALA A 4 0.14 41.75 -12.27
C ALA A 4 -0.06 40.23 -12.25
N LYS A 5 0.24 39.62 -11.10
CA LYS A 5 0.14 38.19 -10.82
C LYS A 5 -1.32 37.76 -10.99
N SER A 6 -1.63 36.97 -12.01
CA SER A 6 -2.97 36.45 -12.27
C SER A 6 -3.42 35.57 -11.10
N GLU A 7 -4.54 35.93 -10.47
CA GLU A 7 -5.26 35.09 -9.51
C GLU A 7 -5.58 33.75 -10.19
N GLY A 8 -5.03 32.65 -9.67
CA GLY A 8 -5.26 31.30 -10.22
C GLY A 8 -4.03 30.44 -10.49
N GLN A 9 -2.81 30.99 -10.40
CA GLN A 9 -1.56 30.23 -10.61
C GLN A 9 -0.79 29.96 -9.31
N GLN A 10 -1.46 29.53 -8.25
CA GLN A 10 -0.71 28.96 -7.13
C GLN A 10 -0.19 27.59 -7.58
N PRO A 11 1.12 27.29 -7.44
CA PRO A 11 1.60 25.94 -7.66
C PRO A 11 0.79 24.97 -6.78
N GLU A 12 0.44 23.81 -7.31
CA GLU A 12 -0.51 22.86 -6.69
C GLU A 12 -0.18 22.54 -5.23
N ALA A 13 1.11 22.52 -4.88
CA ALA A 13 1.58 22.35 -3.51
C ALA A 13 1.11 23.46 -2.55
N LEU A 14 1.08 24.73 -2.99
CA LEU A 14 0.62 25.85 -2.17
C LEU A 14 -0.91 25.91 -2.08
N ALA A 15 -1.61 25.55 -3.16
CA ALA A 15 -3.07 25.40 -3.13
C ALA A 15 -3.49 24.31 -2.14
N THR A 16 -2.87 23.14 -2.24
CA THR A 16 -3.07 22.01 -1.30
C THR A 16 -2.77 22.42 0.15
N PHE A 17 -1.66 23.13 0.37
CA PHE A 17 -1.29 23.60 1.70
C PHE A 17 -2.33 24.56 2.28
N ALA A 18 -2.82 25.50 1.47
CA ALA A 18 -3.84 26.47 1.89
C ALA A 18 -5.19 25.80 2.19
N GLU A 19 -5.58 24.77 1.46
CA GLU A 19 -6.79 23.99 1.76
C GLU A 19 -6.61 23.13 3.02
N ALA A 20 -5.49 22.43 3.16
CA ALA A 20 -5.20 21.66 4.37
C ALA A 20 -5.18 22.54 5.62
N ALA A 21 -4.62 23.75 5.54
CA ALA A 21 -4.62 24.71 6.66
C ALA A 21 -6.04 25.12 7.10
N ARG A 22 -7.02 25.13 6.18
CA ARG A 22 -8.43 25.41 6.50
C ARG A 22 -9.18 24.19 7.04
N ALA A 23 -8.66 22.99 6.80
CA ALA A 23 -9.23 21.72 7.22
C ALA A 23 -8.51 21.09 8.43
N ASP A 24 -8.02 21.92 9.37
CA ASP A 24 -7.28 21.49 10.57
C ASP A 24 -6.03 20.64 10.26
N GLY A 25 -5.36 20.92 9.14
CA GLY A 25 -4.18 20.18 8.68
C GLY A 25 -4.50 18.84 8.01
N LYS A 26 -5.78 18.50 7.80
CA LYS A 26 -6.17 17.32 7.02
C LYS A 26 -6.00 17.59 5.53
N LYS A 27 -5.31 16.67 4.87
CA LYS A 27 -5.17 16.65 3.42
C LYS A 27 -6.56 16.52 2.76
N PRO A 28 -6.88 17.31 1.72
CA PRO A 28 -8.08 17.10 0.91
C PRO A 28 -8.14 15.68 0.33
N ALA A 29 -9.34 15.09 0.25
CA ALA A 29 -9.54 13.68 -0.12
C ALA A 29 -9.20 13.37 -1.59
N ASP A 30 -9.34 14.37 -2.45
CA ASP A 30 -9.05 14.36 -3.89
C ASP A 30 -7.57 14.62 -4.21
N VAL A 31 -6.79 15.09 -3.22
CA VAL A 31 -5.37 15.35 -3.40
C VAL A 31 -4.56 14.12 -3.03
N GLY A 32 -3.63 13.73 -3.92
CA GLY A 32 -2.63 12.67 -3.75
C GLY A 32 -3.12 11.24 -4.08
N LEU A 33 -2.23 10.26 -3.88
CA LEU A 33 -2.48 8.88 -4.33
C LEU A 33 -3.29 8.09 -3.30
N THR A 34 -4.33 7.41 -3.77
CA THR A 34 -5.07 6.37 -3.04
C THR A 34 -4.77 5.03 -3.68
N ALA A 35 -4.74 3.97 -2.88
CA ALA A 35 -4.55 2.63 -3.41
C ALA A 35 -5.73 2.23 -4.31
N THR A 36 -5.42 1.78 -5.53
CA THR A 36 -6.36 1.14 -6.45
C THR A 36 -6.53 -0.33 -6.08
N SER A 37 -7.47 -1.06 -6.68
CA SER A 37 -7.56 -2.53 -6.55
C SER A 37 -6.21 -3.23 -6.75
N ASP A 38 -5.43 -2.75 -7.71
CA ASP A 38 -4.17 -3.36 -8.12
C ASP A 38 -3.04 -3.14 -7.10
N THR A 39 -3.14 -2.07 -6.31
CA THR A 39 -2.11 -1.65 -5.35
C THR A 39 -2.56 -1.79 -3.90
N ALA A 40 -3.86 -1.89 -3.65
CA ALA A 40 -4.48 -2.03 -2.33
C ALA A 40 -4.04 -3.34 -1.68
N PRO A 41 -3.67 -3.32 -0.39
CA PRO A 41 -3.18 -4.50 0.30
C PRO A 41 -4.15 -5.67 0.15
N LEU A 42 -3.61 -6.88 -0.04
CA LEU A 42 -4.41 -8.09 0.00
C LEU A 42 -4.82 -8.38 1.45
N GLU A 43 -6.12 -8.54 1.67
CA GLU A 43 -6.70 -8.90 2.96
C GLU A 43 -6.19 -10.27 3.41
N THR A 44 -5.66 -10.34 4.63
CA THR A 44 -5.12 -11.58 5.22
C THR A 44 -4.84 -11.42 6.70
N ASP A 45 -4.72 -12.54 7.42
CA ASP A 45 -4.31 -12.55 8.83
C ASP A 45 -2.80 -12.27 8.93
N PRO A 46 -2.38 -11.19 9.64
CA PRO A 46 -0.96 -10.93 9.90
C PRO A 46 -0.24 -12.12 10.54
N ARG A 47 -0.92 -12.88 11.40
CA ARG A 47 -0.31 -14.01 12.10
C ARG A 47 0.07 -15.14 11.13
N ALA A 48 -0.73 -15.37 10.10
CA ALA A 48 -0.42 -16.36 9.07
C ALA A 48 0.86 -15.99 8.29
N LYS A 49 1.07 -14.69 8.03
CA LYS A 49 2.32 -14.19 7.42
C LYS A 49 3.52 -14.44 8.31
N ASP A 50 3.40 -14.15 9.60
CA ASP A 50 4.48 -14.32 10.57
C ASP A 50 4.87 -15.81 10.72
N GLU A 51 3.88 -16.70 10.75
CA GLU A 51 4.11 -18.15 10.80
C GLU A 51 4.82 -18.67 9.55
N ALA A 52 4.35 -18.30 8.36
CA ALA A 52 4.99 -18.67 7.11
C ALA A 52 6.43 -18.15 7.04
N ALA A 53 6.66 -16.88 7.40
CA ALA A 53 8.00 -16.28 7.43
C ALA A 53 8.92 -16.99 8.42
N THR A 54 8.42 -17.34 9.60
CA THR A 54 9.18 -18.08 10.62
C THR A 54 9.63 -19.43 10.07
N LYS A 55 8.74 -20.17 9.38
CA LYS A 55 9.09 -21.45 8.76
C LYS A 55 10.15 -21.29 7.66
N VAL A 56 10.03 -20.28 6.79
CA VAL A 56 11.04 -19.98 5.75
C VAL A 56 12.41 -19.72 6.38
N LEU A 57 12.47 -18.86 7.39
CA LEU A 57 13.71 -18.51 8.07
C LEU A 57 14.32 -19.72 8.79
N LYS A 58 13.50 -20.52 9.46
CA LYS A 58 13.93 -21.73 10.15
C LYS A 58 14.49 -22.77 9.17
N ARG A 59 13.83 -23.02 8.04
CA ARG A 59 14.34 -23.90 6.97
C ARG A 59 15.68 -23.41 6.44
N GLY A 60 15.85 -22.10 6.24
CA GLY A 60 17.14 -21.53 5.83
C GLY A 60 18.26 -21.73 6.87
N ALA A 61 17.91 -21.73 8.16
CA ALA A 61 18.87 -21.89 9.25
C ALA A 61 19.21 -23.36 9.56
N THR A 62 18.24 -24.27 9.53
CA THR A 62 18.40 -25.67 9.96
C THR A 62 18.45 -26.66 8.80
N GLY A 63 17.97 -26.29 7.62
CA GLY A 63 17.78 -27.19 6.48
C GLY A 63 16.55 -28.11 6.60
N GLU A 64 15.80 -28.03 7.69
CA GLU A 64 14.60 -28.85 7.91
C GLU A 64 13.38 -28.20 7.25
N ASP A 65 12.58 -29.00 6.57
CA ASP A 65 11.33 -28.53 5.96
C ASP A 65 10.14 -28.79 6.92
N GLU A 66 9.59 -27.71 7.46
CA GLU A 66 8.41 -27.73 8.34
C GLU A 66 7.13 -27.32 7.60
N GLY A 67 7.02 -27.77 6.35
CA GLY A 67 5.90 -27.45 5.46
C GLY A 67 5.92 -25.99 5.04
N VAL A 68 7.11 -25.50 4.64
CA VAL A 68 7.30 -24.11 4.21
C VAL A 68 6.44 -23.79 3.01
N ASP A 69 6.50 -24.64 1.99
CA ASP A 69 5.84 -24.41 0.71
C ASP A 69 4.31 -24.33 0.89
N ALA A 70 3.74 -25.24 1.70
CA ALA A 70 2.31 -25.22 2.03
C ALA A 70 1.89 -23.98 2.84
N ALA A 71 2.76 -23.47 3.72
CA ALA A 71 2.47 -22.25 4.49
C ALA A 71 2.51 -20.99 3.60
N VAL A 72 3.41 -20.96 2.62
CA VAL A 72 3.49 -19.87 1.63
C VAL A 72 2.31 -19.91 0.66
N ASP A 73 1.97 -21.09 0.13
CA ASP A 73 0.87 -21.29 -0.83
C ASP A 73 -0.51 -20.96 -0.25
N ALA A 74 -0.66 -20.98 1.07
CA ALA A 74 -1.89 -20.62 1.76
C ALA A 74 -2.08 -19.08 1.88
N LEU A 75 -1.02 -18.30 1.67
CA LEU A 75 -1.11 -16.84 1.72
C LEU A 75 -1.65 -16.28 0.40
N PRO A 76 -2.37 -15.15 0.45
CA PRO A 76 -2.86 -14.52 -0.77
C PRO A 76 -1.68 -13.93 -1.56
N ASP A 77 -1.64 -14.23 -2.85
CA ASP A 77 -0.55 -13.87 -3.76
C ASP A 77 -1.11 -13.28 -5.06
N ARG A 78 -0.71 -12.04 -5.37
CA ARG A 78 -1.09 -11.32 -6.59
C ARG A 78 -0.51 -11.95 -7.86
N THR A 79 0.51 -12.78 -7.75
CA THR A 79 1.19 -13.41 -8.89
C THR A 79 0.72 -14.83 -9.15
N SER A 80 -0.05 -15.41 -8.23
CA SER A 80 -0.64 -16.72 -8.41
C SER A 80 -1.77 -16.63 -9.44
N ASN A 81 -1.65 -17.38 -10.54
CA ASN A 81 -2.64 -17.43 -11.63
C ASN A 81 -3.90 -18.23 -11.23
N LYS A 82 -4.38 -18.09 -9.98
CA LYS A 82 -5.64 -18.67 -9.51
C LYS A 82 -6.75 -17.64 -9.75
N PRO A 83 -7.87 -18.02 -10.39
CA PRO A 83 -8.99 -17.12 -10.57
C PRO A 83 -9.53 -16.69 -9.20
N ASP A 84 -9.82 -15.39 -9.05
CA ASP A 84 -10.50 -14.86 -7.86
C ASP A 84 -11.81 -15.65 -7.62
N PRO A 85 -12.13 -16.03 -6.37
CA PRO A 85 -13.41 -16.64 -6.08
C PRO A 85 -14.54 -15.63 -6.35
N ALA A 86 -15.54 -16.08 -7.11
CA ALA A 86 -16.72 -15.32 -7.54
C ALA A 86 -17.61 -14.85 -6.38
#